data_AF-A0PZ42-F1
#
_entry.id   AF-A0PZ42-F1
#
_cell.length_a   1.000
_cell.length_b   1.000
_cell.length_c   1.000
_cell.angle_alpha   90.00
_cell.angle_beta   90.00
_cell.angle_gamma   90.00
#
_symmetry.space_group_name_H-M   'P 1'
#
loop_
_entity.id
_entity.type
_entity.pdbx_description
1 polymer ?
#
loop_
_entity_poly.entity_id
_entity_poly.type
_entity_poly.pdbx_seq_one_letter_code
_entity_poly.pdbx_strand_id
1 'polypeptide(L)'
;MEVDKDNKFIREMGSYEVNDGAEYITKFYYNDEEAKVKLYFDTHKDVEEWEYTAIYDLFDVEVFENKGFEVEEKDDEYNPTWILKFNYIDDYKNMVEKLIEVCELIKVEMEKAFKKSEENKQEYI
;
A
#
# COMPACT_ATOMS: atom_id res chain seq x y z
N MET A 1 3.22 11.43 -9.31
CA MET A 1 2.46 12.37 -10.17
C MET A 1 1.42 13.11 -9.32
N GLU A 2 0.94 14.26 -9.77
CA GLU A 2 -0.16 15.02 -9.15
C GLU A 2 -1.45 14.84 -9.99
N VAL A 3 -2.59 14.67 -9.32
CA VAL A 3 -3.91 14.49 -9.95
C VAL A 3 -4.95 15.47 -9.41
N ASP A 4 -5.96 15.77 -10.23
CA ASP A 4 -7.12 16.56 -9.83
C ASP A 4 -8.18 15.73 -9.07
N LYS A 5 -9.30 16.38 -8.72
CA LYS A 5 -10.46 15.76 -8.06
C LYS A 5 -11.11 14.60 -8.82
N ASP A 6 -10.95 14.55 -10.14
CA ASP A 6 -11.47 13.47 -10.99
C ASP A 6 -10.39 12.38 -11.21
N ASN A 7 -9.29 12.40 -10.45
CA ASN A 7 -8.10 11.57 -10.62
C ASN A 7 -7.42 11.72 -12.00
N LYS A 8 -7.58 12.87 -12.67
CA LYS A 8 -6.89 13.14 -13.93
C LYS A 8 -5.50 13.69 -13.65
N PHE A 9 -4.53 13.19 -14.41
CA PHE A 9 -3.15 13.66 -14.35
C PHE A 9 -3.04 15.17 -14.61
N ILE A 10 -2.36 15.88 -13.72
CA ILE A 10 -2.02 17.30 -13.85
C ILE A 10 -0.56 17.44 -14.30
N ARG A 11 0.38 16.89 -13.52
CA ARG A 11 1.83 16.98 -13.80
C ARG A 11 2.64 15.90 -13.08
N GLU A 12 3.88 15.75 -13.51
CA GLU A 12 4.89 14.98 -12.78
C GLU A 12 5.46 15.82 -11.62
N MET A 13 5.60 15.20 -10.44
CA MET A 13 6.10 15.85 -9.22
C MET A 13 7.56 15.47 -8.93
N GLY A 14 8.01 14.31 -9.42
CA GLY A 14 9.32 13.74 -9.15
C GLY A 14 9.34 12.25 -9.43
N SER A 15 10.56 11.72 -9.48
CA SER A 15 10.85 10.29 -9.60
C SER A 15 11.71 9.85 -8.42
N TYR A 16 11.37 8.70 -7.86
CA TYR A 16 11.95 8.18 -6.62
C TYR A 16 12.42 6.76 -6.86
N GLU A 17 13.66 6.48 -6.49
CA GLU A 17 14.20 5.13 -6.45
C GLU A 17 13.97 4.55 -5.05
N VAL A 18 13.35 3.37 -5.00
CA VAL A 18 12.93 2.70 -3.77
C VAL A 18 13.32 1.22 -3.85
N ASN A 19 13.15 0.50 -2.74
CA ASN A 19 13.50 -0.93 -2.66
C ASN A 19 12.45 -1.85 -3.30
N ASP A 20 12.73 -3.15 -3.27
CA ASP A 20 11.92 -4.21 -3.87
C ASP A 20 10.44 -4.22 -3.42
N GLY A 21 10.12 -3.68 -2.23
CA GLY A 21 8.74 -3.61 -1.74
C GLY A 21 7.82 -2.75 -2.60
N ALA A 22 8.36 -1.99 -3.55
CA ALA A 22 7.60 -1.28 -4.56
C ALA A 22 6.85 -2.21 -5.53
N GLU A 23 7.19 -3.50 -5.62
CA GLU A 23 6.49 -4.48 -6.47
C GLU A 23 5.00 -4.59 -6.13
N TYR A 24 4.64 -4.39 -4.86
CA TYR A 24 3.26 -4.40 -4.39
C TYR A 24 2.49 -3.13 -4.74
N ILE A 25 3.17 -2.04 -5.12
CA ILE A 25 2.53 -0.74 -5.38
C ILE A 25 1.92 -0.73 -6.78
N THR A 26 0.60 -0.53 -6.85
CA THR A 26 -0.13 -0.45 -8.12
C THR A 26 -0.40 0.99 -8.56
N LYS A 27 -0.56 1.92 -7.61
CA LYS A 27 -0.79 3.34 -7.91
C LYS A 27 -0.08 4.23 -6.88
N PHE A 28 0.54 5.31 -7.35
CA PHE A 28 1.21 6.28 -6.49
C PHE A 28 1.05 7.70 -7.05
N TYR A 29 0.37 8.56 -6.29
CA TYR A 29 0.11 9.93 -6.70
C TYR A 29 -0.17 10.86 -5.51
N TYR A 30 -0.04 12.15 -5.74
CA TYR A 30 -0.49 13.20 -4.85
C TYR A 30 -1.87 13.67 -5.31
N ASN A 31 -2.84 13.70 -4.40
CA ASN A 31 -4.19 14.21 -4.62
C ASN A 31 -4.25 15.64 -4.07
N ASP A 32 -4.45 16.62 -4.94
CA ASP A 32 -4.43 18.04 -4.58
C ASP A 32 -5.62 18.45 -3.68
N GLU A 33 -6.79 17.82 -3.87
CA GLU A 33 -7.99 18.11 -3.08
C GLU A 33 -7.84 17.67 -1.62
N GLU A 34 -7.29 16.48 -1.39
CA GLU A 34 -7.02 15.97 -0.04
C GLU A 34 -5.69 16.47 0.54
N ALA A 35 -4.85 17.13 -0.27
CA ALA A 35 -3.49 17.52 0.05
C ALA A 35 -2.62 16.35 0.59
N LYS A 36 -2.84 15.14 0.07
CA LYS A 36 -2.19 13.91 0.52
C LYS A 36 -1.59 13.10 -0.61
N VAL A 37 -0.51 12.41 -0.29
CA VAL A 37 0.02 11.31 -1.08
C VAL A 37 -0.88 10.10 -0.86
N LYS A 38 -1.26 9.43 -1.95
CA LYS A 38 -1.99 8.17 -1.96
C LYS A 38 -1.15 7.10 -2.65
N LEU A 39 -1.08 5.95 -2.00
CA LEU A 39 -0.39 4.77 -2.46
C LEU A 39 -1.37 3.60 -2.38
N TYR A 40 -1.60 2.94 -3.50
CA TYR A 40 -2.40 1.72 -3.58
C TYR A 40 -1.43 0.57 -3.69
N PHE A 41 -1.67 -0.47 -2.90
CA PHE A 41 -0.88 -1.69 -2.96
C PHE A 41 -1.78 -2.92 -2.80
N ASP A 42 -1.39 -4.00 -3.46
CA ASP A 42 -2.09 -5.27 -3.44
C ASP A 42 -1.11 -6.42 -3.21
N THR A 43 -1.58 -7.65 -3.43
CA THR A 43 -0.83 -8.89 -3.23
C THR A 43 0.27 -9.15 -4.27
N HIS A 44 0.44 -8.31 -5.30
CA HIS A 44 1.34 -8.49 -6.46
C HIS A 44 1.10 -9.74 -7.33
N LYS A 45 0.23 -10.64 -6.87
CA LYS A 45 -0.22 -11.84 -7.57
C LYS A 45 -1.71 -12.02 -7.34
N ASP A 46 -2.35 -12.73 -8.25
CA ASP A 46 -3.71 -13.20 -8.03
C ASP A 46 -3.72 -14.23 -6.90
N VAL A 47 -4.72 -14.14 -6.03
CA VAL A 47 -4.90 -15.01 -4.88
C VAL A 47 -6.22 -15.78 -4.98
N GLU A 48 -6.24 -16.98 -4.42
CA GLU A 48 -7.49 -17.76 -4.34
C GLU A 48 -8.48 -17.14 -3.35
N GLU A 49 -9.76 -17.51 -3.42
CA GLU A 49 -10.80 -16.95 -2.52
C GLU A 49 -10.47 -17.12 -1.03
N TRP A 50 -9.90 -18.27 -0.65
CA TRP A 50 -9.50 -18.52 0.73
C TRP A 50 -8.29 -17.65 1.13
N GLU A 51 -7.34 -17.42 0.22
CA GLU A 51 -6.20 -16.52 0.45
C GLU A 51 -6.69 -15.08 0.60
N TYR A 52 -7.67 -14.65 -0.20
CA TYR A 52 -8.25 -13.32 -0.12
C TYR A 52 -8.73 -13.01 1.31
N THR A 53 -9.56 -13.89 1.87
CA THR A 53 -10.07 -13.73 3.24
C THR A 53 -8.94 -13.81 4.27
N ALA A 54 -8.05 -14.80 4.14
CA ALA A 54 -6.97 -14.99 5.09
C ALA A 54 -6.01 -13.80 5.13
N ILE A 55 -5.70 -13.20 3.98
CA ILE A 55 -4.77 -12.07 3.91
C ILE A 55 -5.37 -10.84 4.59
N TYR A 56 -6.64 -10.50 4.37
CA TYR A 56 -7.28 -9.40 5.09
C TYR A 56 -7.28 -9.63 6.61
N ASP A 57 -7.57 -10.84 7.06
CA ASP A 57 -7.57 -11.17 8.49
C ASP A 57 -6.17 -11.10 9.14
N LEU A 58 -5.12 -11.38 8.37
CA LEU A 58 -3.76 -11.58 8.89
C LEU A 58 -2.80 -10.42 8.62
N PHE A 59 -3.16 -9.51 7.72
CA PHE A 59 -2.37 -8.32 7.40
C PHE A 59 -2.55 -7.26 8.49
N ASP A 60 -1.45 -6.88 9.13
CA ASP A 60 -1.48 -5.97 10.28
C ASP A 60 -1.42 -4.51 9.81
N VAL A 61 -2.57 -3.86 9.72
CA VAL A 61 -2.64 -2.43 9.35
C VAL A 61 -2.13 -1.51 10.48
N GLU A 62 -2.14 -1.96 11.74
CA GLU A 62 -1.76 -1.13 12.89
C GLU A 62 -0.28 -0.75 12.85
N VAL A 63 0.58 -1.58 12.24
CA VAL A 63 2.02 -1.25 12.09
C VAL A 63 2.25 0.01 11.24
N PHE A 64 1.34 0.31 10.31
CA PHE A 64 1.38 1.52 9.49
C PHE A 64 0.81 2.70 10.26
N GLU A 65 -0.31 2.51 10.94
CA GLU A 65 -0.95 3.56 11.76
C GLU A 65 -0.02 4.06 12.87
N ASN A 66 0.71 3.16 13.52
CA ASN A 66 1.73 3.48 14.52
C ASN A 66 2.89 4.32 13.97
N LYS A 67 3.07 4.35 12.64
CA LYS A 67 4.06 5.17 11.91
C LYS A 67 3.48 6.46 11.33
N GLY A 68 2.22 6.75 11.66
CA GLY A 68 1.49 7.95 11.26
C GLY A 68 0.92 7.88 9.84
N PHE A 69 0.78 6.69 9.27
CA PHE A 69 0.07 6.49 8.01
C PHE A 69 -1.42 6.29 8.26
N GLU A 70 -2.25 6.73 7.32
CA GLU A 70 -3.66 6.33 7.27
C GLU A 70 -3.77 5.17 6.29
N VAL A 71 -4.40 4.07 6.70
CA VAL A 71 -4.58 2.89 5.84
C VAL A 71 -6.05 2.53 5.81
N GLU A 72 -6.57 2.30 4.60
CA GLU A 72 -7.96 1.90 4.36
C GLU A 72 -7.97 0.64 3.49
N GLU A 73 -8.80 -0.33 3.83
CA GLU A 73 -9.07 -1.49 2.98
C GLU A 73 -9.93 -1.10 1.79
N LYS A 74 -9.66 -1.70 0.63
CA LYS A 74 -10.41 -1.50 -0.60
C LYS A 74 -11.08 -2.81 -1.01
N ASP A 75 -12.31 -3.00 -0.55
CA ASP A 75 -13.10 -4.23 -0.66
C ASP A 75 -13.78 -4.43 -2.03
N ASP A 76 -13.66 -3.47 -2.94
CA ASP A 76 -14.19 -3.52 -4.31
C ASP A 76 -13.15 -3.97 -5.37
N GLU A 77 -12.00 -4.49 -4.94
CA GLU A 77 -10.92 -4.98 -5.81
C GLU A 77 -10.87 -6.51 -5.85
N TYR A 78 -10.32 -7.06 -6.94
CA TYR A 78 -10.23 -8.51 -7.16
C TYR A 78 -9.29 -9.20 -6.16
N ASN A 79 -8.17 -8.57 -5.86
CA ASN A 79 -7.19 -9.02 -4.87
C ASN A 79 -7.26 -8.14 -3.62
N PRO A 80 -6.83 -8.63 -2.45
CA PRO A 80 -6.70 -7.81 -1.25
C PRO A 80 -5.89 -6.56 -1.54
N THR A 81 -6.50 -5.39 -1.30
CA THR A 81 -5.97 -4.10 -1.70
C THR A 81 -6.16 -3.10 -0.59
N TRP A 82 -5.17 -2.24 -0.40
CA TRP A 82 -5.21 -1.15 0.57
C TRP A 82 -4.84 0.18 -0.06
N ILE A 83 -5.33 1.25 0.56
CA ILE A 83 -4.99 2.63 0.25
C ILE A 83 -4.26 3.21 1.45
N LEU A 84 -2.97 3.47 1.28
CA LEU A 84 -2.15 4.17 2.26
C LEU A 84 -2.07 5.66 1.92
N LYS A 85 -2.28 6.53 2.92
CA LYS A 85 -2.26 7.99 2.78
C LYS A 85 -1.32 8.63 3.79
N PHE A 86 -0.61 9.67 3.35
CA PHE A 86 0.23 10.52 4.20
C PHE A 86 0.46 11.89 3.57
N ASN A 87 0.94 12.84 4.38
CA ASN A 87 1.24 14.18 3.89
C ASN A 87 2.44 14.18 2.94
N TYR A 88 2.38 14.99 1.89
CA TYR A 88 3.52 15.20 1.01
C TYR A 88 4.67 15.89 1.75
N ILE A 89 5.90 15.47 1.44
CA ILE A 89 7.13 16.04 2.01
C ILE A 89 7.90 16.70 0.87
N ASP A 90 8.05 18.03 0.94
CA ASP A 90 8.71 18.83 -0.11
C ASP A 90 10.23 18.59 -0.17
N ASP A 91 10.82 18.15 0.93
CA ASP A 91 12.22 17.71 0.93
C ASP A 91 12.36 16.33 0.28
N TYR A 92 13.06 16.29 -0.86
CA TYR A 92 13.25 15.08 -1.67
C TYR A 92 13.82 13.92 -0.85
N LYS A 93 14.83 14.17 -0.01
CA LYS A 93 15.50 13.12 0.76
C LYS A 93 14.55 12.52 1.79
N ASN A 94 13.84 13.35 2.53
CA ASN A 94 12.86 12.90 3.51
C ASN A 94 11.69 12.15 2.85
N MET A 95 11.26 12.59 1.65
CA MET A 95 10.24 11.88 0.88
C MET A 95 10.72 10.49 0.44
N VAL A 96 11.97 10.37 -0.06
CA VAL A 96 12.57 9.06 -0.39
C VAL A 96 12.66 8.16 0.83
N GLU A 97 13.16 8.67 1.96
CA GLU A 97 13.25 7.89 3.21
C GLU A 97 11.88 7.39 3.67
N LYS A 98 10.84 8.24 3.56
CA LYS A 98 9.46 7.85 3.90
C LYS A 98 8.91 6.78 2.95
N LEU A 99 9.19 6.88 1.66
CA LEU A 99 8.77 5.87 0.68
C LEU A 99 9.49 4.53 0.86
N ILE A 100 10.80 4.56 1.18
CA ILE A 100 11.56 3.36 1.52
C ILE A 100 10.95 2.67 2.74
N GLU A 101 10.64 3.43 3.80
CA GLU A 101 9.97 2.91 5.01
C GLU A 101 8.63 2.25 4.66
N VAL A 102 7.79 2.90 3.84
CA VAL A 102 6.51 2.33 3.41
C VAL A 102 6.70 1.02 2.64
N CYS A 103 7.62 1.00 1.67
CA CYS A 103 7.86 -0.20 0.86
C CYS A 103 8.37 -1.37 1.73
N GLU A 104 9.22 -1.09 2.72
CA GLU A 104 9.69 -2.11 3.66
C GLU A 104 8.56 -2.67 4.52
N LEU A 105 7.70 -1.79 5.05
CA LEU A 105 6.54 -2.21 5.85
C LEU A 105 5.57 -3.07 5.03
N ILE A 106 5.22 -2.63 3.82
CA ILE A 106 4.34 -3.39 2.92
C ILE A 106 4.91 -4.78 2.68
N LYS A 107 6.18 -4.87 2.28
CA LYS A 107 6.83 -6.14 2.00
C LYS A 107 6.83 -7.07 3.21
N VAL A 108 7.25 -6.58 4.37
CA VAL A 108 7.35 -7.37 5.59
C VAL A 108 5.98 -7.89 6.04
N GLU A 109 4.95 -7.03 6.04
CA GLU A 109 3.61 -7.45 6.46
C GLU A 109 2.93 -8.36 5.45
N MET A 110 3.15 -8.15 4.15
CA MET A 110 2.63 -9.01 3.11
C MET A 110 3.25 -10.42 3.19
N GLU A 111 4.58 -10.52 3.33
CA GLU A 111 5.28 -11.79 3.51
C GLU A 111 4.80 -12.53 4.78
N LYS A 112 4.55 -11.79 5.87
CA LYS A 112 3.98 -12.37 7.10
C LYS A 112 2.55 -12.87 6.88
N ALA A 113 1.69 -12.10 6.22
CA ALA A 113 0.31 -12.47 5.95
C ALA A 113 0.24 -13.74 5.10
N PHE A 114 1.00 -13.81 4.00
CA PHE A 114 1.08 -15.01 3.16
C PHE A 114 1.61 -16.23 3.91
N LYS A 115 2.64 -16.06 4.74
CA LYS A 115 3.18 -17.17 5.51
C LYS A 115 2.15 -17.70 6.51
N LYS A 116 1.50 -16.80 7.26
CA LYS A 116 0.48 -17.17 8.24
C LYS A 116 -0.77 -17.75 7.59
N SER A 117 -1.17 -17.26 6.40
CA SER A 117 -2.36 -17.78 5.72
C SER A 117 -2.17 -19.24 5.31
N GLU A 118 -0.99 -19.60 4.80
CA GLU A 118 -0.68 -20.99 4.48
C GLU A 118 -0.56 -21.88 5.73
N GLU A 119 0.01 -21.36 6.82
CA GLU A 119 0.09 -22.08 8.11
C GLU A 119 -1.30 -22.37 8.72
N ASN A 120 -2.27 -21.47 8.52
CA ASN A 120 -3.63 -21.56 9.07
C ASN A 120 -4.70 -21.86 8.01
N LYS A 121 -4.29 -22.37 6.84
CA LYS A 121 -5.16 -22.59 5.67
C LYS A 121 -6.45 -23.35 5.96
N GLN A 122 -6.41 -24.30 6.90
CA GLN A 122 -7.58 -25.08 7.31
C GLN A 122 -8.72 -24.25 7.93
N GLU A 123 -8.43 -23.05 8.42
CA GLU A 123 -9.43 -22.15 8.99
C GLU A 123 -10.22 -21.40 7.91
N TYR A 124 -9.76 -21.45 6.66
CA TYR A 124 -10.26 -20.67 5.53
C TYR A 124 -10.82 -21.52 4.37
N ILE A 125 -10.82 -22.86 4.50
CA ILE A 125 -11.28 -23.84 3.50
C ILE A 125 -12.48 -24.64 4.01
#